data_AF-A0A1C5XJU4-F1
#
_entry.id   AF-A0A1C5XJU4-F1
#
_cell.length_a   1.000
_cell.length_b   1.000
_cell.length_c   1.000
_cell.angle_alpha   90.00
_cell.angle_beta   90.00
_cell.angle_gamma   90.00
#
_symmetry.space_group_name_H-M   'P 1'
#
loop_
_entity.id
_entity.type
_entity.pdbx_description
1 polymer ?
#
loop_
_entity_poly.entity_id
_entity_poly.type
_entity_poly.pdbx_seq_one_letter_code
_entity_poly.pdbx_strand_id
1 'polypeptide(L)'
;MARYRKKPVVIEAFQYDGDMIDSFGQPYVPEWAITATNDNIMYYDGPELFIRTLEGDHHVTVGDYVIKGVNGELYPCKPDIFEKTYELVE
;
A
#
# COMPACT_ATOMS: atom_id res chain seq x y z
N MET A 1 37.18 -8.07 2.26
CA MET A 1 35.98 -7.21 2.19
C MET A 1 34.76 -8.07 2.44
N ALA A 2 33.86 -7.65 3.34
CA ALA A 2 32.64 -8.40 3.61
C ALA A 2 31.55 -8.06 2.57
N ARG A 3 30.81 -9.08 2.13
CA ARG A 3 29.66 -8.94 1.23
C ARG A 3 28.41 -9.31 1.99
N TYR A 4 27.34 -8.55 1.81
CA TYR A 4 26.06 -8.74 2.49
C TYR A 4 24.93 -8.81 1.46
N ARG A 5 23.86 -9.53 1.79
CA ARG A 5 22.61 -9.59 1.01
C ARG A 5 21.46 -9.08 1.88
N LYS A 6 20.46 -8.46 1.27
CA LYS A 6 19.22 -8.09 1.97
C LYS A 6 18.55 -9.37 2.50
N LYS A 7 17.98 -9.30 3.71
CA LYS A 7 17.16 -10.40 4.22
C LYS A 7 15.88 -10.50 3.37
N PRO A 8 15.40 -11.71 3.03
CA PRO A 8 14.10 -11.87 2.42
C PRO A 8 13.03 -11.38 3.42
N VAL A 9 12.02 -10.69 2.90
CA VAL A 9 10.94 -10.08 3.68
C VAL A 9 9.63 -10.40 2.97
N VAL A 10 8.66 -10.89 3.72
CA VAL A 10 7.26 -11.02 3.28
C VAL A 10 6.53 -9.75 3.71
N ILE A 11 5.72 -9.20 2.80
CA ILE A 11 4.90 -8.00 3.04
C ILE A 11 3.44 -8.32 2.76
N GLU A 12 2.56 -7.47 3.29
CA GLU A 12 1.16 -7.45 2.89
C GLU A 12 0.94 -6.31 1.89
N ALA A 13 0.14 -6.55 0.86
CA ALA A 13 -0.25 -5.53 -0.09
C ALA A 13 -1.63 -5.84 -0.69
N PHE A 14 -2.32 -4.80 -1.16
CA PHE A 14 -3.47 -4.93 -2.04
C PHE A 14 -3.29 -4.01 -3.25
N GLN A 15 -3.90 -4.38 -4.38
CA GLN A 15 -3.92 -3.52 -5.56
C GLN A 15 -5.13 -2.59 -5.46
N TYR A 16 -4.89 -1.29 -5.57
CA TYR A 16 -5.94 -0.27 -5.52
C TYR A 16 -6.65 -0.18 -6.86
N ASP A 17 -7.97 -0.33 -6.87
CA ASP A 17 -8.78 -0.33 -8.09
C ASP A 17 -9.57 0.98 -8.31
N GLY A 18 -9.42 1.95 -7.39
CA GLY A 18 -10.16 3.20 -7.38
C GLY A 18 -11.11 3.34 -6.20
N ASP A 19 -11.42 2.23 -5.52
CA ASP A 19 -12.26 2.23 -4.33
C ASP A 19 -11.56 1.48 -3.18
N MET A 20 -12.10 1.64 -1.98
CA MET A 20 -11.73 0.80 -0.83
C MET A 20 -12.97 0.18 -0.15
N ILE A 21 -14.15 0.57 -0.63
CA ILE A 21 -15.46 0.27 -0.06
C ILE A 21 -16.36 -0.18 -1.21
N ASP A 22 -17.14 -1.24 -0.98
CA ASP A 22 -18.06 -1.78 -1.96
C ASP A 22 -19.36 -0.96 -2.09
N SER A 23 -20.26 -1.38 -2.98
CA SER A 23 -21.56 -0.71 -3.19
C SER A 23 -22.51 -0.76 -1.98
N PHE A 24 -22.20 -1.58 -0.97
CA PHE A 24 -22.96 -1.68 0.28
C PHE A 24 -22.32 -0.89 1.43
N GLY A 25 -21.24 -0.15 1.17
CA GLY A 25 -20.53 0.61 2.19
C GLY A 25 -19.60 -0.24 3.06
N GLN A 26 -19.27 -1.47 2.65
CA GLN A 26 -18.35 -2.34 3.38
C GLN A 26 -16.94 -2.27 2.80
N PRO A 27 -15.90 -2.13 3.64
CA PRO A 27 -14.53 -2.19 3.15
C PRO A 27 -14.17 -3.61 2.69
N TYR A 28 -13.54 -3.73 1.53
CA TYR A 28 -13.02 -5.00 1.00
C TYR A 28 -11.49 -5.07 0.98
N VAL A 29 -10.85 -4.05 1.54
CA VAL A 29 -9.40 -3.95 1.71
C VAL A 29 -8.96 -4.52 3.07
N PRO A 30 -7.66 -4.81 3.27
CA PRO A 30 -7.17 -5.30 4.55
C PRO A 30 -7.46 -4.36 5.74
N GLU A 31 -7.64 -4.93 6.94
CA GLU A 31 -7.94 -4.19 8.17
C GLU A 31 -6.95 -3.04 8.47
N TRP A 32 -5.68 -3.24 8.12
CA TRP A 32 -4.65 -2.22 8.31
C TRP A 32 -4.86 -0.99 7.41
N ALA A 33 -5.46 -1.14 6.23
CA ALA A 33 -5.76 -0.04 5.32
C ALA A 33 -6.95 0.78 5.85
N ILE A 34 -7.94 0.10 6.45
CA ILE A 34 -9.06 0.73 7.15
C ILE A 34 -8.52 1.56 8.34
N THR A 35 -7.67 0.95 9.15
CA THR A 35 -7.02 1.61 10.30
C THR A 35 -6.22 2.83 9.85
N ALA A 36 -5.43 2.70 8.79
CA ALA A 36 -4.67 3.82 8.22
C ALA A 36 -5.56 4.97 7.74
N THR A 37 -6.75 4.66 7.23
CA THR A 37 -7.72 5.68 6.83
C THR A 37 -8.32 6.39 8.05
N ASN A 38 -8.66 5.64 9.10
CA ASN A 38 -9.16 6.21 10.37
C ASN A 38 -8.11 7.08 11.07
N ASP A 39 -6.84 6.71 10.98
CA ASP A 39 -5.71 7.45 11.55
C ASP A 39 -5.23 8.60 10.65
N ASN A 40 -5.91 8.85 9.52
CA ASN A 40 -5.58 9.88 8.54
C ASN A 40 -4.15 9.73 7.97
N ILE A 41 -3.61 8.51 7.96
CA ILE A 41 -2.36 8.14 7.26
C ILE A 41 -2.67 7.95 5.78
N MET A 42 -3.78 7.28 5.46
CA MET A 42 -4.35 7.25 4.11
C MET A 42 -5.57 8.17 4.08
N TYR A 43 -5.74 8.94 3.02
CA TYR A 43 -6.85 9.88 2.94
C TYR A 43 -7.20 10.21 1.49
N TYR A 44 -8.45 10.60 1.25
CA TYR A 44 -8.90 11.07 -0.05
C TYR A 44 -8.84 12.60 -0.12
N ASP A 45 -8.29 13.12 -1.21
CA ASP A 45 -8.43 14.53 -1.62
C ASP A 45 -9.25 14.57 -2.90
N GLY A 46 -10.56 14.85 -2.76
CA GLY A 46 -11.51 14.65 -3.84
C GLY A 46 -11.63 13.16 -4.21
N PRO A 47 -11.50 12.79 -5.50
CA PRO A 47 -11.55 11.39 -5.94
C PRO A 47 -10.20 10.65 -5.81
N GLU A 48 -9.13 11.34 -5.44
CA GLU A 48 -7.77 10.80 -5.47
C GLU A 48 -7.34 10.31 -4.07
N LEU A 49 -6.69 9.15 -4.00
CA LEU A 49 -6.20 8.55 -2.76
C LEU A 49 -4.73 8.94 -2.51
N PHE A 50 -4.42 9.37 -1.29
CA PHE A 50 -3.07 9.73 -0.87
C PHE A 50 -2.64 8.95 0.39
N ILE A 51 -1.32 8.75 0.51
CA ILE A 51 -0.68 8.19 1.71
C ILE A 51 0.32 9.20 2.26
N ARG A 52 0.18 9.57 3.54
CA ARG A 52 1.14 10.39 4.27
C ARG A 52 2.38 9.54 4.58
N THR A 53 3.50 9.86 3.95
CA THR A 53 4.79 9.23 4.19
C THR A 53 5.76 10.20 4.87
N LEU A 54 6.96 9.72 5.25
CA LEU A 54 8.03 10.58 5.75
C LEU A 54 8.57 11.56 4.68
N GLU A 55 8.34 11.26 3.41
CA GLU A 55 8.80 12.05 2.25
C GLU A 55 7.73 13.04 1.78
N GLY A 56 6.54 13.00 2.38
CA GLY A 56 5.38 13.81 2.02
C GLY A 56 4.16 12.94 1.66
N ASP A 57 3.13 13.60 1.14
CA ASP A 57 1.89 12.94 0.74
C ASP A 57 2.07 12.35 -0.68
N HIS A 58 1.93 11.03 -0.79
CA HIS A 58 2.14 10.28 -2.04
C HIS A 58 0.81 9.86 -2.64
N HIS A 59 0.62 10.18 -3.91
CA HIS A 59 -0.57 9.81 -4.66
C HIS A 59 -0.59 8.31 -5.00
N VAL A 60 -1.72 7.66 -4.77
CA VAL A 60 -2.01 6.26 -5.14
C VAL A 60 -2.89 6.27 -6.39
N THR A 61 -2.34 5.82 -7.52
CA THR A 61 -3.10 5.72 -8.77
C THR A 61 -3.82 4.37 -8.82
N VAL A 62 -4.97 4.32 -9.51
CA VAL A 62 -5.62 3.05 -9.87
C VAL A 62 -4.61 2.10 -10.55
N GLY A 63 -4.54 0.87 -10.06
CA GLY A 63 -3.61 -0.17 -10.47
C GLY A 63 -2.32 -0.23 -9.64
N ASP A 64 -2.03 0.78 -8.82
CA ASP A 64 -0.91 0.74 -7.88
C ASP A 64 -1.17 -0.27 -6.77
N TYR A 65 -0.10 -0.89 -6.28
CA TYR A 65 -0.14 -1.64 -5.04
C TYR A 65 0.07 -0.71 -3.86
N VAL A 66 -0.77 -0.82 -2.83
CA VAL A 66 -0.50 -0.23 -1.53
C VAL A 66 0.19 -1.28 -0.67
N ILE A 67 1.43 -1.01 -0.29
CA ILE A 67 2.26 -1.93 0.48
C ILE A 67 2.27 -1.50 1.94
N LYS A 68 2.13 -2.48 2.84
CA LYS A 68 2.46 -2.35 4.25
C LYS A 68 3.85 -2.93 4.49
N GLY A 69 4.80 -2.04 4.77
CA GLY A 69 6.17 -2.38 5.11
C GLY A 69 6.30 -3.02 6.49
N VAL A 70 7.52 -3.48 6.80
CA VAL A 70 7.78 -4.31 7.99
C VAL A 70 7.61 -3.59 9.32
N ASN A 71 7.73 -2.26 9.33
CA ASN A 71 7.51 -1.44 10.53
C ASN A 71 6.15 -0.74 10.49
N GLY A 72 5.24 -1.16 9.59
CA GLY A 72 3.93 -0.55 9.41
C GLY A 72 3.92 0.69 8.52
N GLU A 73 5.05 1.05 7.90
CA GLU A 73 5.07 2.12 6.89
C GLU A 73 4.20 1.77 5.68
N LEU A 74 3.48 2.75 5.15
CA LEU A 74 2.62 2.57 3.98
C LEU A 74 3.16 3.37 2.81
N TYR A 75 3.13 2.81 1.61
CA TYR A 75 3.52 3.50 0.39
C TYR A 75 2.87 2.88 -0.85
N PRO A 76 2.58 3.70 -1.88
CA PRO A 76 2.19 3.19 -3.18
C PRO A 76 3.39 2.60 -3.93
N CYS A 77 3.15 1.57 -4.71
CA CYS A 77 4.13 0.92 -5.57
C CYS A 77 3.52 0.66 -6.95
N LYS A 78 4.22 1.09 -8.01
CA LYS A 78 3.74 0.87 -9.38
C LYS A 78 3.70 -0.63 -9.70
N PRO A 79 2.67 -1.12 -10.42
CA PRO A 79 2.46 -2.54 -10.64
C PRO A 79 3.66 -3.21 -11.33
N ASP A 80 4.27 -2.54 -12.31
CA ASP A 80 5.44 -3.06 -13.02
C ASP A 80 6.71 -3.14 -12.15
N ILE A 81 6.78 -2.38 -11.05
CA ILE A 81 7.85 -2.46 -10.04
C ILE A 81 7.50 -3.55 -9.04
N PHE A 82 6.25 -3.63 -8.61
CA PHE A 82 5.76 -4.62 -7.66
C PHE A 82 6.00 -6.04 -8.18
N GLU A 83 5.51 -6.34 -9.39
CA GLU A 83 5.61 -7.67 -10.01
C GLU A 83 7.06 -8.12 -10.28
N LYS A 84 7.99 -7.18 -10.45
CA LYS A 84 9.43 -7.48 -10.59
C LYS A 84 10.13 -7.72 -9.25
N THR A 85 9.54 -7.25 -8.16
CA THR A 85 10.18 -7.21 -6.83
C THR A 85 9.59 -8.25 -5.88
N TYR A 86 8.32 -8.59 -6.03
CA TYR A 86 7.57 -9.46 -5.13
C TYR A 86 6.93 -10.62 -5.88
N GLU A 87 6.81 -11.75 -5.20
CA GLU A 87 6.06 -12.92 -5.64
C GLU A 87 5.03 -13.28 -4.58
N LEU A 88 3.90 -13.86 -5.00
CA LEU A 88 2.89 -14.36 -4.07
C LEU A 88 3.45 -15.58 -3.34
N VAL A 89 3.38 -15.58 -2.01
CA VAL A 89 3.93 -16.65 -1.16
C VAL A 89 2.88 -17.41 -0.34
N GLU A 90 1.66 -16.89 -0.22
CA GLU A 90 0.53 -17.47 0.54
C GLU A 90 -0.81 -17.21 -0.17
#